data_AF-H1VED2-F1
#
_entry.id   AF-H1VED2-F1
#
_cell.length_a   1.000
_cell.length_b   1.000
_cell.length_c   1.000
_cell.angle_alpha   90.00
_cell.angle_beta   90.00
_cell.angle_gamma   90.00
#
_symmetry.space_group_name_H-M   'P 1'
#
loop_
_entity.id
_entity.type
_entity.pdbx_description
1 polymer ?
#
loop_
_entity_poly.entity_id
_entity_poly.type
_entity_poly.pdbx_seq_one_letter_code
_entity_poly.pdbx_strand_id
1 'polypeptide(L)'
;MAQDPSDGIDQELLNHAHLISANHYADQARVDLNQVTKWLMAAPQVAKDKAPFFWTYLDRPRDGQVYLTWQPLKRLGTNFASDGMIWGPEQYHRQDVGNGLSLEIHYVKSGFVPGEQVAMHARRRFRLVPSQTGVMNAPQPDISLWIVHYGPSDPPDRVPVNLIPVSQETQHIMATRNHLQNHGVFRSRWPIPQPVLKVAAAANKRRHRHRHSSISRL
;
A
#
# COMPACT_ATOMS: atom_id res chain seq x y z
N MET A 1 16.09 5.84 15.48
CA MET A 1 15.32 5.99 14.22
C MET A 1 14.41 4.79 14.13
N ALA A 2 13.15 4.92 13.70
CA ALA A 2 12.34 3.74 13.47
C ALA A 2 12.99 2.95 12.33
N GLN A 3 13.25 1.67 12.54
CA GLN A 3 13.84 0.78 11.55
C GLN A 3 12.86 0.61 10.39
N ASP A 4 13.35 0.59 9.15
CA ASP A 4 12.49 0.37 7.99
C ASP A 4 12.01 -1.09 8.03
N PRO A 5 10.70 -1.37 8.02
CA PRO A 5 10.19 -2.75 8.11
C PRO A 5 10.66 -3.69 7.00
N SER A 6 11.21 -3.15 5.90
CA SER A 6 11.81 -3.92 4.81
C SER A 6 13.30 -4.19 5.00
N ASP A 7 13.93 -3.65 6.04
CA ASP A 7 15.32 -3.92 6.38
C ASP A 7 15.51 -5.42 6.65
N GLY A 8 16.44 -6.06 5.93
CA GLY A 8 16.71 -7.50 6.05
C GLY A 8 15.84 -8.40 5.17
N ILE A 9 14.92 -7.86 4.38
CA ILE A 9 14.17 -8.62 3.38
C ILE A 9 14.86 -8.52 2.03
N ASP A 10 15.06 -9.67 1.40
CA ASP A 10 15.63 -9.75 0.06
C ASP A 10 14.77 -8.99 -0.97
N GLN A 11 15.40 -8.38 -1.98
CA GLN A 11 14.71 -7.58 -2.98
C GLN A 11 13.75 -8.43 -3.83
N GLU A 12 14.14 -9.65 -4.18
CA GLU A 12 13.30 -10.58 -4.94
C GLU A 12 12.06 -10.92 -4.12
N LEU A 13 12.23 -11.24 -2.84
CA LEU A 13 11.12 -11.51 -1.93
C LEU A 13 10.17 -10.32 -1.77
N LEU A 14 10.69 -9.08 -1.71
CA LEU A 14 9.88 -7.87 -1.62
C LEU A 14 8.97 -7.64 -2.83
N ASN A 15 9.31 -8.16 -4.01
CA ASN A 15 8.44 -8.09 -5.18
C ASN A 15 7.22 -9.01 -5.06
N HIS A 16 7.15 -9.86 -4.03
CA HIS A 16 6.08 -10.82 -3.82
C HIS A 16 5.42 -10.73 -2.44
N ALA A 17 6.13 -10.26 -1.41
CA ALA A 17 5.64 -10.13 -0.05
C ALA A 17 4.98 -8.76 0.21
N HIS A 18 3.96 -8.78 1.05
CA HIS A 18 3.17 -7.61 1.44
C HIS A 18 3.21 -7.43 2.95
N LEU A 19 3.43 -6.22 3.43
CA LEU A 19 3.30 -5.90 4.86
C LEU A 19 1.88 -5.42 5.13
N ILE A 20 1.07 -6.27 5.77
CA ILE A 20 -0.38 -6.07 5.92
C ILE A 20 -0.75 -5.92 7.39
N SER A 21 -1.65 -4.99 7.69
CA SER A 21 -2.23 -4.83 9.02
C SER A 21 -3.22 -5.96 9.34
N ALA A 22 -3.24 -6.42 10.59
CA ALA A 22 -4.31 -7.27 11.12
C ALA A 22 -5.67 -6.54 11.25
N ASN A 23 -5.74 -5.25 10.92
CA ASN A 23 -7.00 -4.51 10.96
C ASN A 23 -7.95 -5.00 9.86
N HIS A 24 -9.12 -5.50 10.27
CA HIS A 24 -10.15 -5.95 9.35
C HIS A 24 -11.05 -4.79 8.93
N TYR A 25 -11.14 -4.57 7.64
CA TYR A 25 -12.19 -3.75 7.02
C TYR A 25 -13.30 -4.68 6.52
N ALA A 26 -14.54 -4.19 6.52
CA ALA A 26 -15.65 -4.95 5.97
C ALA A 26 -15.48 -5.13 4.45
N ASP A 27 -15.90 -6.28 3.92
CA ASP A 27 -15.89 -6.53 2.49
C ASP A 27 -16.85 -5.57 1.78
N GLN A 28 -16.36 -4.86 0.76
CA GLN A 28 -17.10 -3.86 0.00
C GLN A 28 -16.84 -4.02 -1.49
N ALA A 29 -17.88 -4.30 -2.29
CA ALA A 29 -17.73 -4.40 -3.74
C ALA A 29 -17.18 -3.09 -4.35
N ARG A 30 -17.57 -1.95 -3.80
CA ARG A 30 -17.07 -0.62 -4.16
C ARG A 30 -16.79 0.18 -2.90
N VAL A 31 -15.68 0.92 -2.90
CA VAL A 31 -15.28 1.80 -1.80
C VAL A 31 -15.57 3.26 -2.15
N ASP A 32 -16.00 4.04 -1.16
CA ASP A 32 -16.19 5.48 -1.29
C ASP A 32 -14.89 6.24 -0.95
N LEU A 33 -14.55 7.28 -1.73
CA LEU A 33 -13.29 8.01 -1.56
C LEU A 33 -13.22 8.78 -0.23
N ASN A 34 -14.34 9.28 0.28
CA ASN A 34 -14.36 9.94 1.58
C ASN A 34 -14.15 8.93 2.71
N GLN A 35 -14.73 7.74 2.59
CA GLN A 35 -14.50 6.63 3.52
C GLN A 35 -13.02 6.19 3.52
N VAL A 36 -12.44 5.99 2.35
CA VAL A 36 -11.02 5.65 2.20
C VAL A 36 -10.11 6.73 2.80
N THR A 37 -10.43 8.01 2.56
CA THR A 37 -9.70 9.13 3.14
C THR A 37 -9.73 9.09 4.66
N LYS A 38 -10.90 8.82 5.27
CA LYS A 38 -11.02 8.66 6.73
C LYS A 38 -10.18 7.50 7.26
N TRP A 39 -10.16 6.37 6.56
CA TRP A 39 -9.34 5.23 6.94
C TRP A 39 -7.85 5.55 6.89
N LEU A 40 -7.38 6.22 5.83
CA LEU A 40 -5.98 6.64 5.70
C LEU A 40 -5.58 7.67 6.76
N MET A 41 -6.46 8.62 7.10
CA MET A 41 -6.21 9.56 8.21
C MET A 41 -6.07 8.85 9.56
N ALA A 42 -6.81 7.76 9.77
CA ALA A 42 -6.72 6.93 10.98
C ALA A 42 -5.58 5.90 10.94
N ALA A 43 -5.02 5.59 9.77
CA ALA A 43 -4.08 4.50 9.56
C ALA A 43 -2.81 4.58 10.43
N PRO A 44 -2.18 5.76 10.65
CA PRO A 44 -1.03 5.85 11.57
C PRO A 44 -1.37 5.42 12.99
N GLN A 45 -2.56 5.75 13.47
CA GLN A 45 -3.05 5.35 14.79
C GLN A 45 -3.35 3.85 14.82
N VAL A 46 -3.90 3.30 13.74
CA VAL A 46 -4.14 1.85 13.61
C VAL A 46 -2.83 1.08 13.69
N ALA A 47 -1.82 1.51 12.91
CA ALA A 47 -0.51 0.87 12.84
C ALA A 47 0.27 0.90 14.15
N LYS A 48 0.07 1.95 14.95
CA LYS A 48 0.77 2.13 16.20
C LYS A 48 0.11 1.35 17.34
N ASP A 49 -1.21 1.47 17.47
CA ASP A 49 -1.91 1.15 18.72
C ASP A 49 -3.07 0.14 18.57
N LYS A 50 -3.58 -0.14 17.36
CA LYS A 50 -4.76 -1.04 17.20
C LYS A 50 -4.43 -2.39 16.59
N ALA A 51 -3.64 -2.43 15.53
CA ALA A 51 -3.46 -3.65 14.76
C ALA A 51 -2.01 -3.77 14.27
N PRO A 52 -1.31 -4.86 14.63
CA PRO A 52 0.05 -5.09 14.16
C PRO A 52 0.08 -5.32 12.65
N PHE A 53 1.25 -5.11 12.06
CA PHE A 53 1.53 -5.49 10.69
C PHE A 53 2.36 -6.77 10.65
N PHE A 54 2.12 -7.60 9.66
CA PHE A 54 2.90 -8.79 9.39
C PHE A 54 3.12 -8.92 7.89
N TRP A 55 4.30 -9.40 7.53
CA TRP A 55 4.60 -9.77 6.15
C TRP A 55 3.76 -11.00 5.78
N THR A 56 3.31 -11.11 4.53
CA THR A 56 2.59 -12.27 4.00
C THR A 56 2.54 -12.22 2.48
N TYR A 57 2.17 -13.33 1.84
CA TYR A 57 1.74 -13.31 0.45
C TYR A 57 0.24 -13.01 0.38
N LEU A 58 -0.15 -12.03 -0.44
CA LEU A 58 -1.51 -11.96 -0.94
C LEU A 58 -1.64 -12.97 -2.06
N ASP A 59 -2.63 -13.86 -2.01
CA ASP A 59 -2.87 -14.85 -3.06
C ASP A 59 -4.29 -14.73 -3.58
N ARG A 60 -4.42 -14.12 -4.76
CA ARG A 60 -5.66 -13.91 -5.51
C ARG A 60 -6.80 -13.44 -4.60
N PRO A 61 -6.65 -12.24 -3.97
CA PRO A 61 -7.65 -11.72 -3.06
C PRO A 61 -9.03 -11.66 -3.72
N ARG A 62 -10.07 -11.91 -2.93
CA ARG A 62 -11.45 -11.92 -3.43
C ARG A 62 -11.94 -10.50 -3.63
N ASP A 63 -12.81 -10.31 -4.61
CA ASP A 63 -13.55 -9.07 -4.77
C ASP A 63 -14.30 -8.73 -3.49
N GLY A 64 -14.19 -7.47 -3.08
CA GLY A 64 -14.69 -6.97 -1.80
C GLY A 64 -13.59 -6.67 -0.79
N GLN A 65 -12.44 -7.34 -0.87
CA GLN A 65 -11.44 -7.26 0.19
C GLN A 65 -10.73 -5.91 0.22
N VAL A 66 -10.54 -5.39 1.43
CA VAL A 66 -9.84 -4.13 1.70
C VAL A 66 -8.75 -4.38 2.73
N TYR A 67 -7.53 -3.97 2.39
CA TYR A 67 -6.35 -4.12 3.23
C TYR A 67 -5.74 -2.76 3.55
N LEU A 68 -5.25 -2.60 4.79
CA LEU A 68 -4.27 -1.58 5.11
C LEU A 68 -2.88 -2.20 4.98
N THR A 69 -2.06 -1.64 4.08
CA THR A 69 -0.72 -2.13 3.78
C THR A 69 0.32 -1.04 4.00
N TRP A 70 1.55 -1.46 4.28
CA TRP A 70 2.71 -0.58 4.29
C TRP A 70 3.65 -0.96 3.15
N GLN A 71 4.14 0.02 2.40
CA GLN A 71 4.97 -0.20 1.22
C GLN A 71 6.32 0.53 1.35
N PRO A 72 7.47 -0.17 1.15
CA PRO A 72 8.80 0.44 1.20
C PRO A 72 9.07 1.29 -0.06
N LEU A 73 8.59 2.53 -0.07
CA LEU A 73 8.70 3.43 -1.23
C LEU A 73 10.15 3.65 -1.70
N LYS A 74 11.14 3.54 -0.81
CA LYS A 74 12.56 3.67 -1.17
C LYS A 74 13.08 2.51 -2.04
N ARG A 75 12.51 1.32 -1.86
CA ARG A 75 12.96 0.08 -2.54
C ARG A 75 12.05 -0.33 -3.68
N LEU A 76 10.75 -0.05 -3.57
CA LEU A 76 9.73 -0.45 -4.56
C LEU A 76 9.08 0.74 -5.27
N GLY A 77 9.33 1.99 -4.84
CA GLY A 77 8.58 3.14 -5.35
C GLY A 77 7.08 2.93 -5.16
N THR A 78 6.30 3.15 -6.21
CA THR A 78 4.86 2.83 -6.26
C THR A 78 4.57 1.46 -6.87
N ASN A 79 5.58 0.66 -7.23
CA ASN A 79 5.37 -0.69 -7.73
C ASN A 79 4.72 -1.56 -6.64
N PHE A 80 3.69 -2.30 -6.98
CA PHE A 80 3.00 -3.15 -6.02
C PHE A 80 3.50 -4.58 -6.13
N ALA A 81 3.78 -5.21 -5.00
CA ALA A 81 4.21 -6.61 -4.98
C ALA A 81 3.13 -7.51 -5.63
N SER A 82 3.56 -8.60 -6.26
CA SER A 82 2.63 -9.54 -6.89
C SER A 82 1.64 -10.11 -5.88
N ASP A 83 0.38 -10.21 -6.28
CA ASP A 83 -0.73 -10.72 -5.47
C ASP A 83 -1.38 -11.97 -6.08
N GLY A 84 -0.74 -12.57 -7.09
CA GLY A 84 -1.20 -13.79 -7.76
C GLY A 84 -2.19 -13.55 -8.90
N MET A 85 -2.49 -12.30 -9.22
CA MET A 85 -3.32 -11.91 -10.36
C MET A 85 -2.48 -11.22 -11.43
N ILE A 86 -2.92 -11.32 -12.68
CA ILE A 86 -2.35 -10.60 -13.82
C ILE A 86 -3.20 -9.36 -14.05
N TRP A 87 -2.54 -8.21 -14.09
CA TRP A 87 -3.17 -6.90 -14.13
C TRP A 87 -2.90 -6.22 -15.47
N GLY A 88 -3.92 -5.55 -16.01
CA GLY A 88 -3.74 -4.60 -17.10
C GLY A 88 -3.01 -3.32 -16.66
N PRO A 89 -2.94 -2.31 -17.55
CA PRO A 89 -2.23 -1.07 -17.26
C PRO A 89 -2.87 -0.32 -16.08
N GLU A 90 -2.02 0.22 -15.21
CA GLU A 90 -2.44 1.03 -14.06
C GLU A 90 -2.68 2.49 -14.48
N GLN A 91 -3.81 3.05 -14.03
CA GLN A 91 -4.18 4.45 -14.19
C GLN A 91 -3.90 5.20 -12.90
N TYR A 92 -3.28 6.38 -13.02
CA TYR A 92 -3.02 7.26 -11.88
C TYR A 92 -3.98 8.45 -11.88
N HIS A 93 -4.60 8.69 -10.72
CA HIS A 93 -5.41 9.86 -10.46
C HIS A 93 -4.98 10.51 -9.15
N ARG A 94 -5.19 11.81 -9.05
CA ARG A 94 -4.94 12.58 -7.83
C ARG A 94 -6.11 13.51 -7.56
N GLN A 95 -6.61 13.50 -6.34
CA GLN A 95 -7.75 14.31 -5.92
C GLN A 95 -7.38 15.11 -4.68
N ASP A 96 -7.72 16.40 -4.65
CA ASP A 96 -7.62 17.20 -3.43
C ASP A 96 -8.72 16.78 -2.43
N VAL A 97 -8.33 16.55 -1.18
CA VAL A 97 -9.26 16.13 -0.10
C VAL A 97 -9.33 17.16 1.03
N GLY A 98 -8.82 18.37 0.79
CA GLY A 98 -8.77 19.47 1.73
C GLY A 98 -7.59 19.38 2.71
N ASN A 99 -7.47 20.40 3.57
CA ASN A 99 -6.45 20.49 4.63
C ASN A 99 -5.00 20.36 4.13
N GLY A 100 -4.73 20.72 2.87
CA GLY A 100 -3.42 20.58 2.27
C GLY A 100 -3.01 19.12 2.02
N LEU A 101 -3.97 18.21 1.82
CA LEU A 101 -3.73 16.80 1.47
C LEU A 101 -4.32 16.46 0.10
N SER A 102 -3.68 15.54 -0.60
CA SER A 102 -4.22 14.90 -1.80
C SER A 102 -4.32 13.40 -1.59
N LEU A 103 -5.37 12.79 -2.14
CA LEU A 103 -5.52 11.36 -2.29
C LEU A 103 -4.95 10.96 -3.65
N GLU A 104 -3.91 10.13 -3.64
CA GLU A 104 -3.43 9.45 -4.85
C GLU A 104 -4.14 8.12 -5.02
N ILE A 105 -4.57 7.85 -6.24
CA ILE A 105 -5.36 6.67 -6.62
C ILE A 105 -4.66 5.98 -7.77
N HIS A 106 -4.20 4.76 -7.52
CA HIS A 106 -3.65 3.86 -8.51
C HIS A 106 -4.71 2.80 -8.83
N TYR A 107 -5.23 2.79 -10.05
CA TYR A 107 -6.39 2.01 -10.43
C TYR A 107 -6.08 1.10 -11.63
N VAL A 108 -6.24 -0.21 -11.44
CA VAL A 108 -6.31 -1.18 -12.53
C VAL A 108 -7.75 -1.64 -12.67
N LYS A 109 -8.32 -1.46 -13.86
CA LYS A 109 -9.73 -1.75 -14.18
C LYS A 109 -9.99 -3.21 -14.53
N SER A 110 -8.98 -3.88 -15.08
CA SER A 110 -9.11 -5.23 -15.63
C SER A 110 -7.92 -6.07 -15.19
N GLY A 111 -8.20 -7.13 -14.45
CA GLY A 111 -7.27 -8.15 -14.03
C GLY A 111 -7.95 -9.50 -13.98
N PHE A 112 -7.13 -10.55 -14.00
CA PHE A 112 -7.58 -11.93 -14.05
C PHE A 112 -6.65 -12.85 -13.27
N VAL A 113 -7.21 -13.95 -12.82
CA VAL A 113 -6.48 -15.09 -12.26
C VAL A 113 -6.05 -16.01 -13.41
N PRO A 114 -4.82 -16.56 -13.42
CA PRO A 114 -4.44 -17.57 -14.40
C PRO A 114 -5.45 -18.72 -14.48
N GLY A 115 -5.98 -18.97 -15.68
CA GLY A 115 -7.06 -19.95 -15.94
C GLY A 115 -8.40 -19.30 -16.30
N GLU A 116 -8.63 -18.05 -15.90
CA GLU A 116 -9.81 -17.29 -16.31
C GLU A 116 -9.75 -16.91 -17.79
N GLN A 117 -10.93 -16.80 -18.41
CA GLN A 117 -11.08 -16.42 -19.82
C GLN A 117 -11.44 -14.94 -19.99
N VAL A 118 -11.94 -14.31 -18.92
CA VAL A 118 -12.38 -12.91 -18.90
C VAL A 118 -11.77 -12.24 -17.68
N ALA A 119 -11.18 -11.07 -17.88
CA ALA A 119 -10.71 -10.22 -16.81
C ALA A 119 -11.88 -9.50 -16.15
N MET A 120 -12.13 -9.82 -14.90
CA MET A 120 -13.28 -9.34 -14.14
C MET A 120 -12.92 -8.72 -12.79
N HIS A 121 -11.63 -8.60 -12.50
CA HIS A 121 -11.13 -8.03 -11.25
C HIS A 121 -10.55 -6.64 -11.46
N ALA A 122 -10.69 -5.81 -10.45
CA ALA A 122 -10.19 -4.46 -10.40
C ALA A 122 -9.47 -4.23 -9.07
N ARG A 123 -8.36 -3.48 -9.12
CA ARG A 123 -7.56 -3.16 -7.93
C ARG A 123 -7.38 -1.66 -7.82
N ARG A 124 -7.72 -1.10 -6.67
CA ARG A 124 -7.49 0.32 -6.34
C ARG A 124 -6.56 0.42 -5.15
N ARG A 125 -5.49 1.20 -5.30
CA ARG A 125 -4.57 1.53 -4.20
C ARG A 125 -4.62 3.02 -3.93
N PHE A 126 -4.76 3.36 -2.66
CA PHE A 126 -4.95 4.72 -2.21
C PHE A 126 -3.90 5.09 -1.19
N ARG A 127 -3.31 6.28 -1.30
CA ARG A 127 -2.50 6.86 -0.23
C ARG A 127 -2.76 8.35 -0.10
N LEU A 128 -2.51 8.88 1.10
CA LEU A 128 -2.50 10.31 1.33
C LEU A 128 -1.09 10.87 1.12
N VAL A 129 -1.01 11.98 0.40
CA VAL A 129 0.21 12.75 0.21
C VAL A 129 -0.04 14.21 0.54
N PRO A 130 0.99 14.99 0.95
CA PRO A 130 0.85 16.43 1.03
C PRO A 130 0.41 17.03 -0.31
N SER A 131 -0.57 17.93 -0.28
CA SER A 131 -0.98 18.72 -1.43
C SER A 131 0.09 19.72 -1.81
N GLN A 132 0.15 20.07 -3.09
CA GLN A 132 1.07 21.08 -3.61
C GLN A 132 0.67 22.51 -3.19
N THR A 133 -0.52 22.68 -2.61
CA THR A 133 -1.14 23.98 -2.30
C THR A 133 -0.54 24.74 -1.10
N GLY A 134 0.64 24.35 -0.59
CA GLY A 134 1.45 25.20 0.30
C GLY A 134 0.79 25.60 1.64
N VAL A 135 -0.20 24.83 2.12
CA VAL A 135 -0.90 25.13 3.37
C VAL A 135 0.06 25.01 4.57
N MET A 136 0.29 26.12 5.27
CA MET A 136 1.11 26.16 6.47
C MET A 136 0.50 25.25 7.56
N ASN A 137 1.33 24.42 8.19
CA ASN A 137 0.95 23.43 9.22
C ASN A 137 0.03 22.28 8.73
N ALA A 138 0.01 21.99 7.42
CA ALA A 138 -0.70 20.83 6.90
C ALA A 138 -0.26 19.53 7.61
N PRO A 139 -1.20 18.60 7.88
CA PRO A 139 -0.87 17.28 8.41
C PRO A 139 0.19 16.60 7.53
N GLN A 140 1.13 15.89 8.15
CA GLN A 140 2.12 15.09 7.42
C GLN A 140 1.65 13.62 7.45
N PRO A 141 0.98 13.13 6.39
CA PRO A 141 0.57 11.73 6.33
C PRO A 141 1.80 10.83 6.19
N ASP A 142 1.69 9.59 6.66
CA ASP A 142 2.66 8.57 6.29
C ASP A 142 2.33 8.08 4.87
N ILE A 143 3.11 8.57 3.90
CA ILE A 143 2.95 8.26 2.47
C ILE A 143 3.21 6.78 2.12
N SER A 144 3.76 6.01 3.07
CA SER A 144 4.04 4.58 2.92
C SER A 144 2.84 3.71 3.32
N LEU A 145 1.81 4.29 3.94
CA LEU A 145 0.56 3.60 4.26
C LEU A 145 -0.42 3.70 3.09
N TRP A 146 -0.96 2.55 2.71
CA TRP A 146 -1.88 2.41 1.59
C TRP A 146 -3.14 1.65 2.01
N ILE A 147 -4.28 2.07 1.46
CA ILE A 147 -5.47 1.21 1.41
C ILE A 147 -5.46 0.52 0.05
N VAL A 148 -5.56 -0.81 0.04
CA VAL A 148 -5.64 -1.63 -1.16
C VAL A 148 -7.01 -2.30 -1.19
N HIS A 149 -7.79 -2.02 -2.23
CA HIS A 149 -9.12 -2.57 -2.45
C HIS A 149 -9.11 -3.46 -3.69
N TYR A 150 -9.66 -4.66 -3.54
CA TYR A 150 -9.98 -5.58 -4.63
C TYR A 150 -11.49 -5.57 -4.83
N GLY A 151 -11.95 -5.42 -6.06
CA GLY A 151 -13.38 -5.41 -6.38
C GLY A 151 -13.64 -5.82 -7.82
N PRO A 152 -14.90 -5.99 -8.22
CA PRO A 152 -15.23 -6.40 -9.57
C PRO A 152 -14.95 -5.27 -10.56
N SER A 153 -14.50 -5.63 -11.76
CA SER A 153 -14.49 -4.75 -12.92
C SER A 153 -15.90 -4.30 -13.27
N ASP A 154 -16.02 -3.04 -13.66
CA ASP A 154 -17.25 -2.51 -14.21
C ASP A 154 -17.57 -3.22 -15.55
N PRO A 155 -18.86 -3.36 -15.94
CA PRO A 155 -19.23 -4.07 -17.16
C PRO A 155 -18.43 -3.72 -18.44
N PRO A 156 -18.14 -2.43 -18.74
CA PRO A 156 -17.35 -2.09 -19.94
C PRO A 156 -15.87 -2.48 -19.83
N ASP A 157 -15.35 -2.67 -18.62
CA ASP A 157 -13.94 -3.03 -18.38
C ASP A 157 -13.74 -4.56 -18.31
N ARG A 158 -14.81 -5.35 -18.44
CA ARG A 158 -14.75 -6.81 -18.51
C ARG A 158 -14.38 -7.24 -19.91
N VAL A 159 -13.10 -7.58 -20.09
CA VAL A 159 -12.54 -7.90 -21.39
C VAL A 159 -11.98 -9.32 -21.42
N PRO A 160 -12.01 -10.01 -22.56
CA PRO A 160 -11.27 -11.25 -22.75
C PRO A 160 -9.79 -11.11 -22.35
N VAL A 161 -9.22 -12.12 -21.68
CA VAL A 161 -7.85 -12.05 -21.12
C VAL A 161 -6.77 -11.86 -22.18
N ASN A 162 -7.00 -12.30 -23.42
CA ASN A 162 -6.08 -12.10 -24.54
C ASN A 162 -5.92 -10.63 -24.97
N LEU A 163 -6.84 -9.74 -24.54
CA LEU A 163 -6.72 -8.30 -24.76
C LEU A 163 -5.85 -7.61 -23.70
N ILE A 164 -5.50 -8.29 -22.61
CA ILE A 164 -4.62 -7.76 -21.58
C ILE A 164 -3.17 -8.06 -21.95
N PRO A 165 -2.32 -7.03 -22.18
CA PRO A 165 -0.93 -7.26 -22.53
C PRO A 165 -0.19 -7.86 -21.34
N VAL A 166 0.38 -9.05 -21.52
CA VAL A 166 1.25 -9.70 -20.54
C VAL A 166 2.69 -9.53 -20.99
N SER A 167 3.44 -8.67 -20.31
CA SER A 167 4.86 -8.46 -20.59
C SER A 167 5.71 -9.67 -20.16
N GLN A 168 6.92 -9.80 -20.72
CA GLN A 168 7.90 -10.81 -20.26
C GLN A 168 8.23 -10.64 -18.78
N GLU A 169 8.27 -9.40 -18.29
CA GLU A 169 8.45 -9.10 -16.87
C GLU A 169 7.31 -9.68 -16.02
N THR A 170 6.05 -9.49 -16.43
CA THR A 170 4.90 -10.08 -15.72
C THR A 170 4.98 -11.61 -15.72
N GLN A 171 5.38 -12.24 -16.83
CA GLN A 171 5.57 -13.69 -16.87
C GLN A 171 6.65 -14.16 -15.90
N HIS A 172 7.79 -13.43 -15.84
CA HIS A 172 8.88 -13.74 -14.91
C HIS A 172 8.46 -13.56 -13.45
N ILE A 173 7.74 -12.48 -13.12
CA ILE A 173 7.18 -12.25 -11.78
C ILE A 173 6.26 -13.39 -11.38
N MET A 174 5.37 -13.84 -12.27
CA MET A 174 4.43 -14.93 -11.97
C MET A 174 5.14 -16.28 -11.82
N ALA A 175 6.16 -16.57 -12.66
CA ALA A 175 6.97 -17.78 -12.54
C ALA A 175 7.75 -17.83 -11.21
N THR A 176 8.40 -16.71 -10.86
CA THR A 176 9.16 -16.56 -9.61
C THR A 176 8.26 -16.70 -8.40
N ARG A 177 7.09 -16.06 -8.42
CA ARG A 177 6.08 -16.19 -7.38
C ARG A 177 5.68 -17.65 -7.15
N ASN A 178 5.35 -18.38 -8.22
CA ASN A 178 4.97 -19.79 -8.12
C ASN A 178 6.09 -20.62 -7.50
N HIS A 179 7.35 -20.36 -7.87
CA HIS A 179 8.51 -21.01 -7.26
C HIS A 179 8.61 -20.70 -5.76
N LEU A 180 8.53 -19.42 -5.36
CA LEU A 180 8.59 -19.02 -3.95
C LEU A 180 7.46 -19.64 -3.12
N GLN A 181 6.23 -19.63 -3.64
CA GLN A 181 5.08 -20.24 -2.94
C GLN A 181 5.24 -21.76 -2.76
N ASN A 182 5.85 -22.46 -3.73
CA ASN A 182 6.05 -23.90 -3.67
C ASN A 182 7.23 -24.32 -2.77
N HIS A 183 8.29 -23.50 -2.70
CA HIS A 183 9.56 -23.86 -2.05
C HIS A 183 9.82 -23.18 -0.69
N GLY A 184 9.04 -22.18 -0.28
CA GLY A 184 9.28 -21.45 0.98
C GLY A 184 8.02 -20.77 1.52
N VAL A 185 7.42 -21.27 2.59
CA VAL A 185 7.72 -20.86 3.98
C VAL A 185 7.62 -19.33 4.20
N PHE A 186 6.41 -18.77 4.06
CA PHE A 186 6.04 -17.59 4.86
C PHE A 186 5.33 -17.99 6.17
N ARG A 187 4.91 -19.24 6.30
CA ARG A 187 4.02 -19.69 7.39
C ARG A 187 4.73 -20.29 8.61
N SER A 188 6.04 -20.53 8.59
CA SER A 188 6.74 -21.06 9.78
C SER A 188 7.49 -19.96 10.53
N ARG A 189 6.87 -19.51 11.62
CA ARG A 189 7.57 -19.29 12.89
C ARG A 189 8.68 -18.24 12.84
N TRP A 190 8.28 -16.97 12.81
CA TRP A 190 9.11 -15.90 13.35
C TRP A 190 8.39 -15.23 14.53
N PRO A 191 8.79 -15.47 15.78
CA PRO A 191 8.43 -14.57 16.86
C PRO A 191 9.42 -13.40 16.77
N ILE A 192 8.99 -12.24 16.27
CA ILE A 192 9.45 -11.02 16.92
C ILE A 192 8.27 -10.55 17.76
N PRO A 193 8.23 -10.89 19.05
CA PRO A 193 7.44 -10.10 19.97
C PRO A 193 8.16 -8.78 20.09
N GLN A 194 7.79 -7.79 19.27
CA GLN A 194 7.57 -6.40 19.69
C GLN A 194 6.68 -5.70 18.64
N PRO A 195 5.53 -5.11 19.04
CA PRO A 195 5.03 -3.94 18.33
C PRO A 195 6.11 -2.85 18.52
N VAL A 196 6.38 -1.96 17.60
CA VAL A 196 5.50 -0.86 17.22
C VAL A 196 6.08 -0.36 15.91
N LEU A 197 5.27 -0.30 14.85
CA LEU A 197 5.49 0.73 13.83
C LEU A 197 5.42 2.05 14.62
N LYS A 198 6.54 2.54 15.16
CA LYS A 198 6.65 3.93 15.62
C LYS A 198 6.70 4.74 14.34
N VAL A 199 5.55 4.81 13.65
CA VAL A 199 5.32 5.72 12.54
C VAL A 199 5.87 7.05 13.00
N ALA A 200 6.76 7.61 12.19
CA ALA A 200 7.47 8.84 12.47
C ALA A 200 6.53 10.05 12.44
N ALA A 201 5.54 10.10 13.34
CA ALA A 201 4.80 11.31 13.69
C ALA A 201 5.64 12.26 14.57
N ALA A 202 6.98 12.18 14.47
CA ALA A 202 7.93 12.98 15.24
C ALA A 202 9.04 13.62 14.38
N ALA A 203 8.94 13.58 13.04
CA ALA A 203 9.91 14.27 12.19
C ALA A 203 9.68 15.79 12.12
N ASN A 204 8.53 16.32 12.55
CA ASN A 204 8.19 17.75 12.38
C ASN A 204 8.18 18.60 13.67
N LYS A 205 8.73 18.12 14.80
CA LYS A 205 8.86 18.92 16.05
C LYS A 205 10.29 19.27 16.46
N ARG A 206 11.31 18.83 15.72
CA ARG A 206 12.73 19.09 16.06
C ARG A 206 13.46 20.10 15.18
N ARG A 207 12.78 20.83 14.28
CA ARG A 207 13.36 21.99 13.58
C ARG A 207 13.04 23.37 14.16
N HIS A 208 12.21 23.45 15.21
CA HIS A 208 11.85 24.74 15.84
C HIS A 208 12.36 24.94 17.29
N ARG A 209 13.28 24.11 17.79
CA ARG A 209 13.83 24.27 19.16
C ARG A 209 15.32 24.58 19.27
N HIS A 210 15.95 25.07 18.19
CA HIS A 210 17.25 25.74 18.28
C HIS A 210 17.25 27.06 17.53
N ARG A 211 16.63 28.08 18.14
CA ARG A 211 16.99 29.51 18.01
C ARG A 211 16.39 30.25 19.20
N HIS A 212 16.95 30.01 20.39
CA HIS A 212 16.89 30.93 21.52
C HIS A 212 17.92 30.45 22.55
N SER A 213 19.15 30.94 22.41
CA SER A 213 19.98 31.38 23.54
C SER A 213 21.22 32.09 23.00
N SER A 214 21.66 33.10 23.75
CA SER A 214 22.76 34.05 23.52
C SER A 214 22.33 35.23 22.63
N ILE A 215 22.34 36.49 23.07
CA ILE A 215 23.27 37.17 24.00
C ILE A 215 22.55 38.33 24.72
N SER A 216 22.72 38.41 26.04
CA SER A 216 22.71 39.66 26.81
C SER A 216 24.03 39.75 27.57
N ARG A 217 24.49 40.98 27.85
CA ARG A 217 25.84 41.46 28.27
C ARG A 217 26.67 41.88 27.05
N LEU A 218 27.12 43.13 26.90
CA LEU A 218 27.33 44.28 27.80
C LEU A 218 26.77 45.55 27.15
#